data_AF-A0A161WP52-F1
#
_entry.id   AF-A0A161WP52-F1
#
_cell.length_a   1.000
_cell.length_b   1.000
_cell.length_c   1.000
_cell.angle_alpha   90.00
_cell.angle_beta   90.00
_cell.angle_gamma   90.00
#
_symmetry.space_group_name_H-M   'P 1'
#
loop_
_entity.id
_entity.type
_entity.pdbx_description
1 polymer ?
#
loop_
_entity_poly.entity_id
_entity_poly.type
_entity_poly.pdbx_seq_one_letter_code
_entity_poly.pdbx_strand_id
1 'polypeptide(L)' 'MALCLAGVPALADPPWGNPTPGSDGLNDPYYPKDGNGGYTINHYDLAVDYDPPTHNLIGKATLSASATQDLSQFELYYDV' A
#
# COMPACT_ATOMS: atom_id res chain seq x y z
N MET A 1 36.11 25.40 25.72
CA MET A 1 34.86 24.77 25.21
C MET A 1 35.18 24.18 23.85
N ALA A 2 35.35 22.86 23.77
CA ALA A 2 35.56 22.17 22.49
C ALA A 2 34.17 21.91 21.88
N LEU A 3 33.93 22.47 20.70
CA LEU A 3 32.73 22.22 19.92
C LEU A 3 32.92 20.89 19.18
N CYS A 4 32.35 19.81 19.72
CA CYS A 4 32.27 18.53 19.01
C CYS A 4 31.24 18.66 17.88
N LEU A 5 31.71 18.78 16.65
CA LEU A 5 30.88 18.57 15.46
C LEU A 5 30.62 17.07 15.33
N ALA A 6 29.47 16.61 15.83
CA ALA A 6 28.96 15.29 15.47
C ALA A 6 28.54 15.35 14.00
N GLY A 7 29.34 14.77 13.12
CA GLY A 7 28.96 14.58 11.72
C GLY A 7 27.75 13.67 11.67
N VAL A 8 26.59 14.21 11.25
CA VAL A 8 25.47 13.38 10.80
C VAL A 8 25.97 12.55 9.62
N PRO A 9 25.91 11.21 9.67
CA PRO A 9 26.20 10.44 8.47
C PRO A 9 25.13 10.82 7.44
N ALA A 10 25.57 11.38 6.32
CA ALA A 10 24.75 11.48 5.13
C ALA A 10 24.48 10.04 4.70
N LEU A 11 23.29 9.52 5.04
CA LEU A 11 22.77 8.35 4.35
C LEU A 11 22.68 8.76 2.89
N ALA A 12 23.53 8.17 2.06
CA ALA A 12 23.48 8.41 0.63
C ALA A 12 22.07 8.05 0.16
N ASP A 13 21.38 9.00 -0.47
CA ASP A 13 20.13 8.68 -1.17
C ASP A 13 20.46 7.56 -2.17
N PRO A 14 19.73 6.44 -2.13
CA PRO A 14 19.95 5.37 -3.08
C PRO A 14 19.82 5.95 -4.50
N PRO A 15 20.63 5.48 -5.46
CA PRO A 15 20.61 6.03 -6.83
C PRO A 15 19.25 5.85 -7.54
N TRP A 16 18.34 5.06 -6.95
CA TRP A 16 16.99 4.79 -7.41
C TRP A 16 15.91 5.66 -6.73
N GLY A 17 16.30 6.53 -5.80
CA GLY A 17 15.38 7.35 -4.99
C GLY A 17 14.87 6.62 -3.75
N ASN A 18 14.39 7.38 -2.76
CA ASN A 18 13.79 6.81 -1.56
C ASN A 18 12.42 6.19 -1.89
N PRO A 19 12.06 5.03 -1.32
CA PRO A 19 10.73 4.46 -1.51
C PRO A 19 9.63 5.45 -1.08
N THR A 20 8.56 5.54 -1.85
CA THR A 20 7.44 6.45 -1.59
C THR A 20 6.13 5.68 -1.42
N PRO A 21 5.13 6.24 -0.70
CA PRO A 21 3.81 5.64 -0.65
C PRO A 21 3.18 5.57 -2.05
N GLY A 22 2.26 4.63 -2.23
CA GLY A 22 1.39 4.61 -3.41
C GLY A 22 0.52 5.86 -3.51
N SER A 23 -0.04 6.13 -4.69
CA SER A 23 -1.01 7.22 -4.82
C SER A 23 -2.30 6.87 -4.11
N ASP A 24 -2.85 7.85 -3.37
CA ASP A 24 -4.18 7.79 -2.75
C ASP A 24 -5.23 8.22 -3.79
N GLY A 25 -5.53 7.28 -4.70
CA GLY A 25 -6.41 7.45 -5.86
C GLY A 25 -5.77 7.09 -7.21
N LEU A 26 -6.60 6.77 -8.20
CA LEU A 26 -6.20 6.43 -9.58
C LEU A 26 -6.67 7.45 -10.64
N ASN A 27 -6.96 8.70 -10.23
CA ASN A 27 -7.42 9.80 -11.09
C ASN A 27 -8.80 9.60 -11.76
N ASP A 28 -9.73 8.93 -11.08
CA ASP A 28 -11.13 8.93 -11.50
C ASP A 28 -11.77 10.32 -11.17
N PRO A 29 -12.35 11.06 -12.12
CA PRO A 29 -12.94 12.37 -11.84
C PRO A 29 -14.17 12.34 -10.93
N TYR A 30 -14.90 11.22 -10.91
CA TYR A 30 -16.09 11.03 -10.09
C TYR A 30 -15.74 10.49 -8.70
N TYR A 31 -14.71 9.64 -8.62
CA TYR A 31 -14.21 9.07 -7.36
C TYR A 31 -12.69 9.26 -7.22
N PRO A 32 -12.20 10.48 -6.96
CA PRO A 32 -10.77 10.78 -7.00
C PRO A 32 -9.90 10.02 -5.99
N LYS A 33 -10.54 9.42 -4.98
CA LYS A 33 -9.90 8.64 -3.91
C LYS A 33 -10.02 7.14 -4.11
N ASP A 34 -10.71 6.69 -5.16
CA ASP A 34 -10.86 5.26 -5.41
C ASP A 34 -9.56 4.69 -5.97
N GLY A 35 -9.17 3.57 -5.37
CA GLY A 35 -7.98 2.80 -5.74
C GLY A 35 -6.68 3.34 -5.13
N ASN A 36 -5.67 2.47 -5.10
CA ASN A 36 -4.33 2.81 -4.64
C ASN A 36 -3.31 2.53 -5.74
N GLY A 37 -2.40 3.48 -5.96
CA GLY A 37 -1.32 3.33 -6.93
C GLY A 37 -0.05 2.73 -6.32
N GLY A 38 1.00 2.66 -7.13
CA GLY A 38 2.31 2.14 -6.72
C GLY A 38 2.40 0.61 -6.70
N TYR A 39 1.29 -0.09 -6.96
CA TYR A 39 1.26 -1.53 -7.16
C TYR A 39 0.13 -1.95 -8.11
N THR A 40 0.18 -3.18 -8.59
CA THR A 40 -0.89 -3.83 -9.35
C THR A 40 -1.18 -5.18 -8.71
N ILE A 41 -2.47 -5.46 -8.47
CA ILE A 41 -2.88 -6.79 -8.02
C ILE A 41 -2.89 -7.75 -9.20
N ASN A 42 -2.18 -8.85 -9.06
CA ASN A 42 -2.10 -9.91 -10.05
C ASN A 42 -3.18 -10.98 -9.82
N HIS A 43 -3.47 -11.28 -8.54
CA HIS A 43 -4.43 -12.31 -8.18
C HIS A 43 -5.05 -12.07 -6.81
N TYR A 44 -6.32 -12.44 -6.68
CA TYR A 44 -7.05 -12.55 -5.42
C TYR A 44 -7.45 -14.00 -5.21
N ASP A 45 -7.06 -14.55 -4.07
CA ASP A 45 -7.60 -15.80 -3.56
C ASP A 45 -8.52 -15.48 -2.38
N LEU A 46 -9.81 -15.80 -2.54
CA LEU A 46 -10.87 -15.50 -1.58
C LEU A 46 -11.49 -16.80 -1.09
N ALA A 47 -11.29 -17.12 0.18
CA ALA A 47 -11.98 -18.19 0.86
C ALA A 47 -13.10 -17.58 1.72
N VAL A 48 -14.36 -17.78 1.34
CA VAL A 48 -15.52 -17.21 2.02
C VAL A 48 -16.48 -18.30 2.50
N ASP A 49 -17.11 -18.05 3.64
CA ASP A 49 -18.23 -18.79 4.17
C ASP A 49 -19.39 -17.81 4.38
N TYR A 50 -20.56 -18.15 3.86
CA TYR A 50 -21.74 -17.30 3.87
C TYR A 50 -22.94 -18.08 4.39
N ASP A 51 -23.63 -17.51 5.38
CA ASP A 51 -24.86 -18.02 5.96
C ASP A 51 -26.06 -17.19 5.46
N PRO A 52 -26.84 -17.68 4.47
CA PRO A 52 -27.90 -16.88 3.86
C PRO A 52 -29.03 -16.45 4.82
N PRO A 53 -29.53 -17.29 5.74
CA PRO A 53 -30.52 -16.89 6.75
C PRO A 53 -30.11 -15.70 7.63
N THR A 54 -28.84 -15.62 8.04
CA THR A 54 -28.35 -14.54 8.92
C THR A 54 -27.65 -13.42 8.16
N HIS A 55 -27.40 -13.62 6.87
CA HIS A 55 -26.60 -12.75 6.02
C HIS A 55 -25.16 -12.53 6.51
N ASN A 56 -24.64 -13.45 7.34
CA ASN A 56 -23.27 -13.36 7.82
C ASN A 56 -22.30 -13.88 6.76
N LEU A 57 -21.29 -13.08 6.46
CA LEU A 57 -20.17 -13.46 5.59
C LEU A 57 -18.87 -13.35 6.38
N ILE A 58 -18.12 -14.46 6.45
CA ILE A 58 -16.76 -14.49 6.98
C ILE A 58 -15.82 -14.98 5.89
N GLY A 59 -14.56 -14.59 5.94
CA GLY A 59 -13.62 -15.06 4.95
C GLY A 59 -12.19 -14.63 5.19
N LYS A 60 -11.32 -15.17 4.34
CA LYS A 60 -9.90 -14.83 4.25
C LYS A 60 -9.59 -14.43 2.82
N ALA A 61 -8.99 -13.27 2.65
CA ALA A 61 -8.43 -12.82 1.38
C ALA A 61 -6.91 -12.94 1.39
N THR A 62 -6.34 -13.55 0.35
CA THR A 62 -4.90 -13.54 0.08
C THR A 62 -4.68 -12.83 -1.26
N LEU A 63 -3.83 -11.81 -1.25
CA LEU A 63 -3.57 -10.98 -2.42
C LEU A 63 -2.15 -11.22 -2.91
N SER A 64 -1.99 -11.41 -4.22
CA SER A 64 -0.70 -11.36 -4.89
C SER A 64 -0.58 -10.04 -5.64
N ALA A 65 0.39 -9.22 -5.26
CA ALA A 65 0.59 -7.88 -5.78
C ALA A 65 2.04 -7.66 -6.24
N SER A 66 2.21 -6.89 -7.30
CA SER A 66 3.51 -6.43 -7.78
C SER A 66 3.62 -4.93 -7.59
N ALA A 67 4.68 -4.46 -6.93
CA ALA A 67 4.97 -3.04 -6.85
C ALA A 67 5.40 -2.51 -8.24
N THR A 68 4.89 -1.35 -8.62
CA THR A 68 5.26 -0.66 -9.88
C THR A 68 6.29 0.45 -9.67
N GLN A 69 6.64 0.70 -8.41
CA GLN A 69 7.66 1.64 -7.94
C GLN A 69 8.27 1.10 -6.64
N ASP A 70 9.36 1.71 -6.17
CA ASP A 70 9.86 1.45 -4.81
C ASP A 70 8.84 1.98 -3.80
N LEU A 71 8.18 1.05 -3.11
CA LEU A 71 7.00 1.35 -2.29
C LEU A 71 7.35 1.35 -0.80
N SER A 72 7.08 2.46 -0.10
CA SER A 72 7.26 2.52 1.36
C SER A 72 6.02 2.12 2.14
N GLN A 73 4.85 2.11 1.51
CA GLN A 73 3.56 1.76 2.13
C GLN A 73 2.61 1.13 1.12
N PHE A 74 1.97 0.05 1.55
CA PHE A 74 0.86 -0.60 0.86
C PHE A 74 -0.45 -0.30 1.61
N GLU A 75 -1.49 0.04 0.87
CA GLU A 75 -2.80 0.41 1.42
C GLU A 75 -3.91 -0.45 0.81
N LEU A 76 -4.85 -0.90 1.63
CA LEU A 76 -6.03 -1.63 1.21
C LEU A 76 -7.28 -0.91 1.67
N TYR A 77 -8.17 -0.64 0.73
CA TYR A 77 -9.52 -0.16 1.02
C TYR A 77 -10.45 -1.34 1.29
N TYR A 78 -11.21 -1.21 2.38
CA TYR A 78 -12.31 -2.10 2.75
C TYR A 78 -13.39 -1.22 3.38
N ASP A 79 -14.64 -1.40 2.94
CA ASP A 79 -15.81 -0.69 3.49
C ASP A 79 -16.40 -1.51 4.65
N VAL A 80 -16.60 -0.87 5.81
CA VAL A 80 -17.16 -1.50 7.03
C VAL A 80 -18.68 -1.52 7.04
#